data_AF-A0A2E0BRX2-F1
#
_entry.id   AF-A0A2E0BRX2-F1
#
_cell.length_a   1.000
_cell.length_b   1.000
_cell.length_c   1.000
_cell.angle_alpha   90.00
_cell.angle_beta   90.00
_cell.angle_gamma   90.00
#
_symmetry.space_group_name_H-M   'P 1'
#
loop_
_entity.id
_entity.type
_entity.pdbx_description
1 polymer ?
#
loop_
_entity_poly.entity_id
_entity_poly.type
_entity_poly.pdbx_seq_one_letter_code
_entity_poly.pdbx_strand_id
1 'polypeptide(L)'
;MNLLKRKFMAFKNIFKDNNDINEKSVIGFMSFAIMVIFAVVDLVTGYLGRDLVINEFIYDSFTLITLGCFGIAGLEKIFGGKKSEEQN
;
A
#
# COMPACT_ATOMS: atom_id res chain seq x y z
N MET A 1 -13.32 -27.25 -1.34
CA MET A 1 -13.65 -26.13 -0.43
C MET A 1 -12.43 -25.50 0.28
N ASN A 2 -11.19 -25.69 -0.20
CA ASN A 2 -9.98 -25.36 0.59
C ASN A 2 -8.94 -24.45 -0.10
N LEU A 3 -9.11 -24.04 -1.36
CA LEU A 3 -8.14 -23.16 -2.05
C LEU A 3 -8.44 -21.66 -1.86
N LEU A 4 -9.70 -21.27 -2.03
CA LEU A 4 -10.15 -19.90 -1.76
C LEU A 4 -9.99 -19.54 -0.28
N LYS A 5 -10.36 -20.43 0.64
CA LYS A 5 -10.09 -20.26 2.08
C LYS A 5 -8.60 -20.11 2.39
N ARG A 6 -7.71 -20.88 1.73
CA ARG A 6 -6.25 -20.76 1.90
C ARG A 6 -5.72 -19.42 1.41
N LYS A 7 -6.14 -18.96 0.22
CA LYS A 7 -5.74 -17.66 -0.34
C LYS A 7 -6.23 -16.51 0.54
N PHE A 8 -7.47 -16.60 1.05
CA PHE A 8 -8.03 -15.59 1.95
C PHE A 8 -7.33 -15.57 3.31
N MET A 9 -6.98 -16.74 3.86
CA MET A 9 -6.19 -16.86 5.09
C MET A 9 -4.75 -16.35 4.90
N ALA A 10 -4.15 -16.56 3.73
CA ALA A 10 -2.83 -16.03 3.38
C ALA A 10 -2.86 -14.49 3.21
N PHE A 11 -3.90 -13.93 2.58
CA PHE A 11 -4.10 -12.48 2.51
C PHE A 11 -4.30 -11.89 3.91
N LYS A 12 -5.14 -12.52 4.74
CA LYS A 12 -5.29 -12.14 6.15
C LYS A 12 -3.98 -12.26 6.94
N ASN A 13 -3.08 -13.17 6.57
CA ASN A 13 -1.75 -13.27 7.17
C ASN A 13 -0.84 -12.09 6.80
N ILE A 14 -0.99 -11.47 5.62
CA ILE A 14 -0.29 -10.22 5.24
C ILE A 14 -0.71 -9.04 6.13
N PHE A 15 -1.94 -9.09 6.67
CA PHE A 15 -2.50 -8.12 7.62
C PHE A 15 -2.41 -8.58 9.09
N LYS A 16 -1.75 -9.70 9.39
CA LYS A 16 -1.67 -10.20 10.77
C LYS A 16 -0.47 -9.56 11.46
N ASP A 17 -0.81 -8.80 12.49
CA ASP A 17 -0.05 -7.97 13.44
C ASP A 17 1.21 -8.60 14.10
N ASN A 18 1.69 -9.76 13.63
CA ASN A 18 2.88 -10.40 14.18
C ASN A 18 4.16 -9.74 13.64
N ASN A 19 4.36 -8.45 13.90
CA ASN A 19 5.60 -7.67 14.01
C ASN A 19 6.77 -7.87 13.00
N ASP A 20 6.61 -8.63 11.92
CA ASP A 20 7.67 -8.93 10.95
C ASP A 20 7.52 -8.09 9.68
N ILE A 21 6.29 -7.65 9.38
CA ILE A 21 5.98 -6.82 8.22
C ILE A 21 5.45 -5.48 8.71
N ASN A 22 6.08 -4.38 8.27
CA ASN A 22 5.59 -3.03 8.56
C ASN A 22 4.25 -2.80 7.85
N GLU A 23 3.15 -2.89 8.60
CA GLU A 23 1.78 -2.70 8.12
C GLU A 23 1.63 -1.40 7.31
N LYS A 24 2.34 -0.33 7.71
CA LYS A 24 2.32 0.96 7.02
C LYS A 24 2.93 0.82 5.62
N SER A 25 4.06 0.13 5.48
CA SER A 25 4.64 -0.17 4.16
C SER A 25 3.72 -1.03 3.29
N VAL A 26 3.01 -2.00 3.89
CA VAL A 26 2.09 -2.88 3.14
C VAL A 26 0.88 -2.09 2.62
N ILE A 27 0.25 -1.29 3.48
CA ILE A 27 -0.91 -0.46 3.10
C ILE A 27 -0.49 0.58 2.05
N GLY A 28 0.67 1.23 2.23
CA GLY A 28 1.23 2.15 1.25
C GLY A 28 1.51 1.49 -0.10
N PHE A 29 2.05 0.27 -0.10
CA PHE A 29 2.31 -0.50 -1.31
C PHE A 29 1.04 -0.93 -2.03
N MET A 30 0.01 -1.36 -1.30
CA MET A 30 -1.28 -1.72 -1.90
C MET A 30 -1.98 -0.52 -2.53
N SER A 31 -1.93 0.64 -1.87
CA SER A 31 -2.42 1.91 -2.41
C SER A 31 -1.69 2.28 -3.71
N PHE A 32 -0.36 2.22 -3.70
CA PHE A 32 0.45 2.45 -4.90
C PHE A 32 0.14 1.47 -6.03
N ALA A 33 -0.01 0.17 -5.74
CA ALA A 33 -0.31 -0.85 -6.74
C ALA A 33 -1.64 -0.58 -7.45
N ILE A 34 -2.68 -0.20 -6.70
CA ILE A 34 -3.98 0.18 -7.28
C ILE A 34 -3.81 1.41 -8.19
N MET A 35 -3.03 2.40 -7.76
CA MET A 35 -2.76 3.61 -8.52
C MET A 35 -2.05 3.33 -9.86
N VAL A 36 -1.06 2.41 -9.85
CA VAL A 36 -0.38 1.94 -11.07
C VAL A 36 -1.36 1.22 -12.01
N ILE A 37 -2.23 0.36 -11.47
CA ILE A 37 -3.25 -0.33 -12.27
C ILE A 37 -4.17 0.71 -12.93
N PHE A 38 -4.63 1.72 -12.20
CA PHE A 38 -5.44 2.80 -12.76
C PHE A 38 -4.72 3.56 -13.87
N ALA A 39 -3.45 3.91 -13.69
CA ALA A 39 -2.67 4.58 -14.72
C ALA A 39 -2.50 3.71 -15.98
N VAL A 40 -2.28 2.39 -15.82
CA VAL A 40 -2.21 1.46 -16.95
C VAL A 40 -3.55 1.36 -17.67
N VAL A 41 -4.65 1.25 -16.92
CA VAL A 41 -6.00 1.20 -17.50
C VAL A 41 -6.27 2.50 -18.26
N ASP A 42 -6.03 3.66 -17.63
CA ASP A 42 -6.21 4.99 -18.23
C ASP A 42 -5.46 5.12 -19.57
N LEU A 43 -4.17 4.77 -19.59
CA LEU A 43 -3.37 4.74 -20.82
C LEU A 43 -4.00 3.83 -21.89
N VAL A 44 -4.40 2.60 -21.53
CA VAL A 44 -5.03 1.66 -22.46
C VAL A 44 -6.34 2.22 -23.01
N THR A 45 -7.19 2.82 -22.17
CA THR A 45 -8.45 3.43 -22.60
C THR A 45 -8.24 4.69 -23.43
N GLY A 46 -7.23 5.50 -23.12
CA GLY A 46 -6.79 6.63 -23.95
C GLY A 46 -6.34 6.17 -25.33
N TYR A 47 -5.58 5.08 -25.44
CA TYR A 47 -5.24 4.47 -26.73
C TYR A 47 -6.47 3.96 -27.51
N LEU A 48 -7.55 3.58 -26.82
CA LEU A 48 -8.82 3.16 -27.42
C LEU A 48 -9.78 4.34 -27.69
N GLY A 49 -9.35 5.58 -27.45
CA GLY A 49 -10.12 6.79 -27.71
C GLY A 49 -11.26 7.04 -26.73
N ARG A 50 -11.21 6.43 -25.53
CA ARG A 50 -12.12 6.75 -24.43
C ARG A 50 -11.30 7.24 -23.24
N ASP A 51 -11.30 8.54 -22.98
CA ASP A 51 -10.62 9.05 -21.80
C ASP A 51 -11.35 8.61 -20.52
N LEU A 52 -10.59 8.09 -19.56
CA LEU A 52 -11.10 7.82 -18.23
C LEU A 52 -11.09 9.13 -17.45
N VAL A 53 -12.28 9.66 -17.14
CA VAL A 53 -12.38 10.82 -16.25
C VAL A 53 -12.11 10.36 -14.81
N ILE A 54 -10.85 10.44 -14.41
CA ILE A 54 -10.42 10.18 -13.04
C ILE A 54 -10.76 11.40 -12.18
N ASN A 55 -11.41 11.17 -11.05
CA ASN A 55 -11.69 12.23 -10.10
C ASN A 55 -10.39 12.57 -9.34
N GLU A 56 -9.94 13.83 -9.43
CA GLU A 56 -8.75 14.34 -8.72
C GLU A 56 -8.79 14.01 -7.22
N PHE A 57 -9.96 14.10 -6.58
CA PHE A 57 -10.09 13.75 -5.16
C PHE A 57 -9.74 12.28 -4.88
N ILE A 58 -10.13 11.37 -5.77
CA ILE A 58 -9.79 9.95 -5.63
C ILE A 58 -8.27 9.77 -5.81
N TYR A 59 -7.71 10.37 -6.86
CA TYR A 59 -6.27 10.31 -7.14
C TYR A 59 -5.44 10.87 -5.97
N ASP A 60 -5.79 12.04 -5.47
CA ASP A 60 -5.11 12.71 -4.35
C ASP A 60 -5.23 11.90 -3.06
N SER A 61 -6.38 11.27 -2.81
CA SER A 61 -6.57 10.41 -1.64
C SER A 61 -5.61 9.21 -1.66
N PHE A 62 -5.50 8.51 -2.80
CA PHE A 62 -4.54 7.41 -2.94
C PHE A 62 -3.09 7.91 -2.87
N THR A 63 -2.79 9.08 -3.44
CA THR A 63 -1.47 9.70 -3.37
C THR A 63 -1.07 9.99 -1.92
N LEU A 64 -1.97 10.63 -1.15
CA LEU A 64 -1.76 10.96 0.26
C LEU A 64 -1.57 9.72 1.12
N ILE A 65 -2.37 8.68 0.91
CA ILE A 65 -2.24 7.41 1.65
C ILE A 65 -0.88 6.77 1.35
N THR A 66 -0.50 6.70 0.08
CA THR A 66 0.78 6.12 -0.35
C THR A 66 1.96 6.86 0.26
N LEU A 67 1.99 8.19 0.12
CA LEU A 67 3.07 9.04 0.65
C LEU A 67 3.10 9.06 2.17
N GLY A 68 1.94 9.16 2.82
CA GLY A 68 1.84 9.15 4.29
C GLY A 68 2.33 7.83 4.88
N CYS A 69 1.92 6.70 4.30
CA CYS A 69 2.34 5.38 4.72
C CYS A 69 3.85 5.15 4.54
N PHE A 70 4.39 5.47 3.36
CA PHE A 70 5.83 5.34 3.11
C PHE A 70 6.67 6.34 3.89
N GLY A 71 6.17 7.57 4.10
CA GLY A 71 6.80 8.58 4.92
C GLY A 71 6.95 8.13 6.37
N ILE A 72 5.86 7.68 7.00
CA ILE A 72 5.90 7.19 8.39
C ILE A 72 6.77 5.94 8.50
N ALA A 73 6.62 4.98 7.58
CA ALA A 73 7.45 3.78 7.58
C ALA A 73 8.95 4.08 7.41
N GLY A 74 9.29 5.05 6.56
CA GLY A 74 10.66 5.51 6.35
C GLY A 74 11.23 6.21 7.58
N LEU A 75 10.46 7.11 8.21
CA LEU A 75 10.85 7.78 9.44
C LEU A 75 11.01 6.79 10.60
N GLU A 76 10.09 5.83 10.74
CA GLU A 76 10.18 4.78 11.76
C GLU A 76 11.42 3.90 11.55
N LYS A 77 11.81 3.61 10.31
CA LYS A 77 13.05 2.88 10.02
C LYS A 77 14.31 3.68 10.35
N ILE A 78 14.30 5.01 10.14
CA ILE A 78 15.44 5.89 10.38
C ILE A 78 15.57 6.27 11.87
N PHE A 79 14.46 6.56 12.55
CA PHE A 79 14.42 7.05 13.93
C PHE A 79 14.10 5.95 14.97
N GLY A 80 13.47 4.85 14.56
CA GLY A 80 13.08 3.74 15.45
C GLY A 80 14.24 2.83 15.87
N GLY A 81 15.41 2.95 15.24
CA GLY A 81 16.62 2.22 15.63
C GLY A 81 17.21 2.62 17.00
N LYS A 82 16.65 3.62 17.70
CA LYS A 82 17.13 4.13 19.00
C LYS A 82 16.34 3.65 20.23
N LYS A 83 15.48 2.63 20.11
CA LYS A 83 14.69 2.11 21.25
C LYS A 83 15.27 0.85 21.93
N SER A 84 16.57 0.59 21.80
CA SER A 84 17.17 -0.63 22.38
C SER A 84 18.51 -0.45 23.10
N GLU A 85 18.79 0.72 23.69
CA GLU A 85 19.97 0.90 24.58
C GLU A 85 19.65 1.76 25.82
N GLU A 86 18.55 1.47 26.52
CA GLU A 86 18.38 2.02 27.88
C GLU A 86 17.61 1.06 28.79
N GLN A 87 18.12 -0.18 28.90
CA GLN A 87 17.96 -1.05 30.08
C GLN A 87 19.16 -2.01 30.16
N ASN A 88 20.25 -1.52 30.75
CA ASN A 88 21.14 -2.25 31.68
C ASN A 88 22.20 -1.30 32.23
#